data_AF-A0A7X0LST9-F1
#
_entry.id   AF-A0A7X0LST9-F1
#
_cell.length_a   1.000
_cell.length_b   1.000
_cell.length_c   1.000
_cell.angle_alpha   90.00
_cell.angle_beta   90.00
_cell.angle_gamma   90.00
#
_symmetry.space_group_name_H-M   'P 1'
#
loop_
_entity.id
_entity.type
_entity.pdbx_description
1 polymer ?
#
loop_
_entity_poly.entity_id
_entity_poly.type
_entity_poly.pdbx_seq_one_letter_code
_entity_poly.pdbx_strand_id
1 'polypeptide(L)'
;MIKEWRRRRALQRVEPGDGRALIRFRWWQLPIRALFPLRLMKDDGRSTAYAVDVRHWSNYASDNLKAHLYRDGRQYAMSKLPAAFPVPGGTVEVRMSTFGLKRCHYITAEGTEYQLVPDPHSAEGRRARLEREHPALSRTIGLLSLGVLLAALALLIPQIAEQLTKAEGIAHYTGTFTSPIDLPWSGNTALGLATATASTERALRLRYSWLLDGGAG
;
A
#
# COMPACT_ATOMS: atom_id res chain seq x y z
N MET A 1 13.95 -10.57 -17.46
CA MET A 1 13.11 -10.40 -18.66
C MET A 1 11.74 -9.75 -18.39
N ILE A 2 10.81 -10.35 -17.61
CA ILE A 2 9.47 -9.75 -17.38
C ILE A 2 9.55 -8.40 -16.64
N LYS A 3 10.48 -8.25 -15.69
CA LYS A 3 10.69 -7.00 -14.95
C LYS A 3 11.18 -5.85 -15.86
N GLU A 4 12.20 -6.10 -16.69
CA GLU A 4 12.68 -5.14 -17.72
C GLU A 4 11.55 -4.62 -18.61
N TRP A 5 10.71 -5.54 -19.10
CA TRP A 5 9.65 -5.20 -20.03
C TRP A 5 8.56 -4.36 -19.37
N ARG A 6 8.18 -4.70 -18.12
CA ARG A 6 7.25 -3.88 -17.32
C ARG A 6 7.84 -2.50 -17.02
N ARG A 7 9.14 -2.41 -16.73
CA ARG A 7 9.85 -1.14 -16.51
C ARG A 7 9.82 -0.27 -17.77
N ARG A 8 10.08 -0.83 -18.96
CA ARG A 8 9.99 -0.10 -20.23
C ARG A 8 8.58 0.45 -20.48
N ARG A 9 7.53 -0.35 -20.27
CA ARG A 9 6.14 0.12 -20.37
C ARG A 9 5.78 1.17 -19.33
N ALA A 10 6.37 1.13 -18.13
CA ALA A 10 6.14 2.15 -17.11
C ALA A 10 6.80 3.47 -17.50
N LEU A 11 8.02 3.44 -18.05
CA LEU A 11 8.72 4.62 -18.57
C LEU A 11 7.96 5.27 -19.74
N GLN A 12 7.36 4.48 -20.62
CA GLN A 12 6.55 4.99 -21.75
C GLN A 12 5.23 5.64 -21.31
N ARG A 13 4.74 5.35 -20.09
CA ARG A 13 3.50 5.92 -19.53
C ARG A 13 3.77 7.18 -18.70
N VAL A 14 4.98 7.73 -18.74
CA VAL A 14 5.32 8.97 -18.03
C VAL A 14 4.86 10.15 -18.87
N GLU A 15 3.90 10.89 -18.34
CA GLU A 15 3.38 12.12 -18.92
C GLU A 15 4.08 13.32 -18.25
N PRO A 16 4.34 14.41 -19.00
CA PRO A 16 4.86 15.64 -18.42
C PRO A 16 3.89 16.18 -17.36
N GLY A 17 4.43 16.75 -16.29
CA GLY A 17 3.63 17.34 -15.22
C GLY A 17 3.13 18.73 -15.57
N ASP A 18 1.97 19.10 -15.02
CA ASP A 18 1.34 20.41 -15.25
C ASP A 18 2.00 21.56 -14.46
N GLY A 19 3.16 21.32 -13.80
CA GLY A 19 3.89 22.35 -13.03
C GLY A 19 3.20 22.83 -11.75
N ARG A 20 2.09 22.20 -11.35
CA ARG A 20 1.31 22.53 -10.14
C ARG A 20 2.17 22.39 -8.88
N ALA A 21 1.93 23.26 -7.91
CA ALA A 21 2.64 23.23 -6.64
C ALA A 21 2.26 21.98 -5.83
N LEU A 22 3.24 21.42 -5.11
CA LEU A 22 3.04 20.33 -4.17
C LEU A 22 2.16 20.82 -3.03
N ILE A 23 0.94 20.29 -2.97
CA ILE A 23 0.01 20.59 -1.88
C ILE A 23 0.58 20.01 -0.58
N ARG A 24 0.68 20.84 0.46
CA ARG A 24 1.07 20.40 1.80
C ARG A 24 0.20 19.24 2.27
N PHE A 25 0.81 18.28 2.97
CA PHE A 25 0.10 17.15 3.54
C PHE A 25 -0.84 17.64 4.65
N ARG A 26 -2.13 17.31 4.58
CA ARG A 26 -3.13 17.64 5.62
C ARG A 26 -3.45 16.39 6.43
N TRP A 27 -3.78 16.54 7.71
CA TRP A 27 -4.00 15.40 8.60
C TRP A 27 -5.14 14.49 8.11
N TRP A 28 -6.23 14.99 7.54
CA TRP A 28 -7.26 14.10 6.98
C TRP A 28 -6.81 13.35 5.70
N GLN A 29 -5.66 13.69 5.12
CA GLN A 29 -5.12 12.97 3.96
C GLN A 29 -4.35 11.70 4.35
N LEU A 30 -4.15 11.47 5.64
CA LEU A 30 -3.48 10.29 6.19
C LEU A 30 -3.92 8.96 5.57
N PRO A 31 -5.23 8.63 5.45
CA PRO A 31 -5.64 7.35 4.89
C PRO A 31 -5.64 7.31 3.35
N ILE A 32 -5.46 8.44 2.66
CA ILE A 32 -5.75 8.57 1.21
C ILE A 32 -4.54 8.99 0.36
N ARG A 33 -3.43 9.35 1.00
CA ARG A 33 -2.27 9.95 0.35
C ARG A 33 -0.98 9.47 1.01
N ALA A 34 -0.03 9.07 0.19
CA ALA A 34 1.31 8.71 0.61
C ALA A 34 2.33 9.63 -0.09
N LEU A 35 3.24 10.23 0.67
CA LEU A 35 4.23 11.19 0.18
C LEU A 35 5.63 10.71 0.54
N PHE A 36 6.53 10.64 -0.45
CA PHE A 36 7.90 10.17 -0.29
C PHE A 36 8.87 11.24 -0.77
N PRO A 37 9.46 12.02 0.15
CA PRO A 37 10.54 12.93 -0.19
C PRO A 37 11.82 12.15 -0.54
N LEU A 38 12.54 12.63 -1.54
CA LEU A 38 13.83 12.12 -1.99
C LEU A 38 14.73 13.32 -2.28
N ARG A 39 15.90 13.39 -1.67
CA ARG A 39 16.91 14.40 -2.03
C ARG A 39 17.97 13.72 -2.88
N LEU A 40 18.20 14.24 -4.08
CA LEU A 40 19.26 13.79 -4.96
C LEU A 40 20.29 14.90 -5.09
N MET A 41 21.57 14.56 -4.91
CA MET A 41 22.64 15.46 -5.29
C MET A 41 22.82 15.39 -6.81
N LYS A 42 22.87 16.55 -7.44
CA LYS A 42 23.20 16.66 -8.85
C LYS A 42 24.73 16.74 -9.00
N ASP A 43 25.23 16.39 -10.17
CA ASP A 43 26.66 16.41 -10.51
C ASP A 43 27.30 17.81 -10.34
N ASP A 44 26.49 18.87 -10.31
CA ASP A 44 26.93 20.25 -10.03
C ASP A 44 27.03 20.58 -8.53
N GLY A 45 26.88 19.57 -7.65
CA GLY A 45 26.91 19.71 -6.19
C GLY A 45 25.62 20.27 -5.58
N ARG A 46 24.60 20.63 -6.37
CA ARG A 46 23.33 21.14 -5.84
C ARG A 46 22.39 20.00 -5.47
N SER A 47 21.81 20.04 -4.28
CA SER A 47 20.75 19.10 -3.89
C SER A 47 19.42 19.52 -4.51
N THR A 48 18.80 18.65 -5.31
CA THR A 48 17.44 18.83 -5.83
C THR A 48 16.46 18.04 -4.98
N ALA A 49 15.35 18.67 -4.58
CA ALA A 49 14.32 18.01 -3.79
C ALA A 49 13.28 17.36 -4.70
N TYR A 50 13.27 16.04 -4.75
CA TYR A 50 12.21 15.27 -5.39
C TYR A 50 11.18 14.83 -4.35
N ALA A 51 9.93 14.67 -4.77
CA ALA A 51 8.90 14.05 -3.96
C ALA A 51 7.95 13.23 -4.83
N VAL A 52 7.65 12.01 -4.40
CA VAL A 52 6.62 11.18 -5.03
C VAL A 52 5.36 11.28 -4.21
N ASP A 53 4.28 11.77 -4.82
CA ASP A 53 2.93 11.83 -4.24
C ASP A 53 2.06 10.76 -4.90
N VAL A 54 1.54 9.85 -4.09
CA VAL A 54 0.59 8.82 -4.53
C VAL A 54 -0.72 9.07 -3.79
N ARG A 55 -1.80 9.30 -4.56
CA ARG A 55 -3.15 9.41 -4.02
C ARG A 55 -3.87 8.11 -4.29
N HIS A 56 -4.19 7.38 -3.23
CA HIS A 56 -4.78 6.04 -3.33
C HIS A 56 -6.25 5.98 -2.92
N TRP A 57 -6.90 7.14 -2.75
CA TRP A 57 -8.35 7.22 -2.75
C TRP A 57 -8.87 7.42 -4.17
N SER A 58 -8.93 6.32 -4.92
CA SER A 58 -9.81 6.24 -6.07
C SER A 58 -10.45 4.87 -6.09
N ASN A 59 -11.74 4.85 -6.44
CA ASN A 59 -12.61 3.69 -6.51
C ASN A 59 -11.90 2.42 -6.97
N TYR A 60 -12.38 1.28 -6.46
CA TYR A 60 -12.02 -0.13 -6.70
C TYR A 60 -11.71 -0.58 -8.15
N ALA A 61 -11.66 0.32 -9.13
CA ALA A 61 -11.03 0.12 -10.44
C ALA A 61 -9.54 0.50 -10.38
N SER A 62 -8.67 -0.52 -10.42
CA SER A 62 -7.21 -0.41 -10.45
C SER A 62 -6.63 0.51 -11.55
N ASP A 63 -7.42 0.92 -12.54
CA ASP A 63 -6.96 1.62 -13.76
C ASP A 63 -6.68 3.13 -13.58
N ASN A 64 -7.02 3.73 -12.43
CA ASN A 64 -6.88 5.19 -12.22
C ASN A 64 -5.90 5.61 -11.12
N LEU A 65 -5.13 4.68 -10.56
CA LEU A 65 -4.08 5.01 -9.59
C LEU A 65 -2.90 5.70 -10.30
N LYS A 66 -2.68 6.98 -10.01
CA LYS A 66 -1.57 7.77 -10.57
C LYS A 66 -0.56 8.12 -9.49
N ALA A 67 0.71 8.06 -9.85
CA ALA A 67 1.80 8.64 -9.09
C ALA A 67 2.20 9.98 -9.74
N HIS A 68 2.52 10.96 -8.90
CA HIS A 68 2.98 12.28 -9.33
C HIS A 68 4.39 12.50 -8.79
N LEU A 69 5.33 12.81 -9.68
CA LEU A 69 6.68 13.20 -9.32
C LEU A 69 6.77 14.73 -9.27
N TYR A 70 7.23 15.25 -8.16
CA TYR A 70 7.52 16.65 -7.95
C TYR A 70 9.03 16.87 -7.91
N ARG A 71 9.47 17.99 -8.47
CA ARG A 71 10.83 18.52 -8.41
C ARG A 71 10.77 19.93 -7.86
N ASP A 72 11.50 20.18 -6.77
CA ASP A 72 11.53 21.45 -6.04
C ASP A 72 10.13 22.00 -5.73
N GLY A 73 9.22 21.10 -5.35
CA GLY A 73 7.84 21.43 -5.01
C GLY A 73 6.91 21.69 -6.19
N ARG A 74 7.34 21.45 -7.44
CA ARG A 74 6.47 21.58 -8.63
C ARG A 74 6.32 20.24 -9.34
N GLN A 75 5.12 19.94 -9.81
CA GLN A 75 4.84 18.68 -10.51
C GLN A 75 5.67 18.63 -11.80
N TYR A 76 6.58 17.67 -11.85
CA TYR A 76 7.51 17.46 -12.96
C TYR A 76 6.98 16.39 -13.93
N ALA A 77 6.41 15.31 -13.39
CA ALA A 77 5.87 14.22 -14.19
C ALA A 77 4.70 13.52 -13.49
N MET A 78 3.89 12.80 -14.24
CA MET A 78 2.88 11.89 -13.70
C MET A 78 2.86 10.58 -14.48
N SER A 79 2.43 9.49 -13.83
CA SER A 79 2.29 8.21 -14.51
C SER A 79 1.27 7.32 -13.80
N LYS A 80 0.54 6.51 -14.58
CA LYS A 80 -0.32 5.45 -14.04
C LYS A 80 0.53 4.36 -13.37
N LEU A 81 0.06 3.85 -12.24
CA LEU A 81 0.73 2.78 -11.51
C LEU A 81 0.59 1.44 -12.24
N PRO A 82 1.61 0.54 -12.18
CA PRO A 82 2.96 0.76 -11.63
C PRO A 82 3.75 1.79 -12.46
N ALA A 83 4.45 2.69 -11.78
CA ALA A 83 5.14 3.83 -12.37
C ALA A 83 6.65 3.73 -12.20
N ALA A 84 7.40 4.24 -13.17
CA ALA A 84 8.86 4.34 -13.14
C ALA A 84 9.25 5.73 -13.62
N PHE A 85 9.77 6.56 -12.73
CA PHE A 85 10.16 7.93 -13.06
C PHE A 85 11.67 8.02 -13.24
N PRO A 86 12.18 8.44 -14.41
CA PRO A 86 13.60 8.70 -14.57
C PRO A 86 13.98 9.94 -13.76
N VAL A 87 15.01 9.81 -12.93
CA VAL A 87 15.56 10.89 -12.10
C VAL A 87 17.10 10.87 -12.24
N PRO A 88 17.81 11.96 -11.91
CA PRO A 88 19.27 11.95 -11.94
C PRO A 88 19.85 10.78 -11.13
N GLY A 89 20.81 10.06 -11.72
CA GLY A 89 21.46 8.90 -11.09
C GLY A 89 20.65 7.60 -11.06
N GLY A 90 19.42 7.56 -11.58
CA GLY A 90 18.62 6.34 -11.53
C GLY A 90 17.15 6.43 -11.95
N THR A 91 16.31 5.61 -11.32
CA THR A 91 14.86 5.56 -11.57
C THR A 91 14.14 5.36 -10.25
N VAL A 92 13.09 6.15 -10.01
CA VAL A 92 12.17 5.92 -8.90
C VAL A 92 11.07 4.97 -9.35
N GLU A 93 11.03 3.76 -8.81
CA GLU A 93 9.95 2.80 -9.04
C GLU A 93 8.89 2.89 -7.96
N VAL A 94 7.64 2.99 -8.39
CA VAL A 94 6.46 3.08 -7.51
C VAL A 94 5.48 1.97 -7.85
N ARG A 95 5.13 1.15 -6.85
CA ARG A 95 4.14 0.07 -6.99
C ARG A 95 3.17 0.06 -5.82
N MET A 96 1.90 -0.17 -6.13
CA MET A 96 0.84 -0.44 -5.14
C MET A 96 0.60 -1.96 -5.03
N SER A 97 0.09 -2.39 -3.88
CA SER A 97 -0.62 -3.65 -3.68
C SER A 97 -2.12 -3.35 -3.53
N THR A 98 -2.93 -4.41 -3.43
CA THR A 98 -4.35 -4.33 -3.08
C THR A 98 -4.61 -3.68 -1.72
N PHE A 99 -3.63 -3.70 -0.82
CA PHE A 99 -3.76 -3.20 0.55
C PHE A 99 -3.09 -1.85 0.79
N GLY A 100 -2.38 -1.27 -0.21
CA GLY A 100 -1.70 0.02 -0.05
C GLY A 100 -0.42 0.12 -0.87
N LEU A 101 0.48 1.05 -0.53
CA LEU A 101 1.74 1.21 -1.25
C LEU A 101 2.69 0.04 -0.95
N LYS A 102 3.09 -0.68 -2.01
CA LYS A 102 3.93 -1.89 -1.92
C LYS A 102 5.42 -1.54 -1.92
N ARG A 103 5.85 -0.61 -2.79
CA ARG A 103 7.25 -0.20 -2.99
C ARG A 103 7.35 1.22 -3.52
N CYS A 104 8.27 2.00 -2.95
CA CYS A 104 8.75 3.28 -3.49
C CYS A 104 10.27 3.32 -3.34
N HIS A 105 11.00 2.83 -4.34
CA HIS A 105 12.45 2.67 -4.27
C HIS A 105 13.13 3.55 -5.32
N TYR A 106 14.24 4.15 -4.94
CA TYR A 106 15.19 4.74 -5.87
C TYR A 106 16.20 3.66 -6.27
N ILE A 107 16.21 3.30 -7.55
CA ILE A 107 17.16 2.34 -8.12
C ILE A 107 18.23 3.14 -8.84
N THR A 108 19.49 3.01 -8.42
CA THR A 108 20.60 3.72 -9.09
C THR A 108 20.88 3.14 -10.47
N ALA A 109 21.66 3.87 -11.28
CA ALA A 109 22.10 3.40 -12.59
C ALA A 109 22.87 2.07 -12.51
N GLU A 110 23.59 1.85 -11.41
CA GLU A 110 24.33 0.61 -11.10
C GLU A 110 23.43 -0.51 -10.57
N GLY A 111 22.13 -0.25 -10.39
CA GLY A 111 21.15 -1.23 -9.93
C GLY A 111 21.01 -1.35 -8.42
N THR A 112 21.61 -0.44 -7.64
CA THR A 112 21.45 -0.46 -6.18
C THR A 112 20.08 0.07 -5.79
N GLU A 113 19.31 -0.70 -5.02
CA GLU A 113 17.96 -0.31 -4.57
C GLU A 113 18.00 0.39 -3.20
N TYR A 114 17.48 1.61 -3.14
CA TYR A 114 17.30 2.38 -1.91
C TYR A 114 15.81 2.58 -1.63
N GLN A 115 15.32 2.08 -0.49
CA GLN A 115 13.95 2.31 -0.06
C GLN A 115 13.75 3.77 0.37
N LEU A 116 12.76 4.45 -0.20
CA LEU A 116 12.44 5.82 0.18
C LEU A 116 11.76 5.87 1.54
N VAL A 117 12.12 6.88 2.33
CA VAL A 117 11.54 7.12 3.65
C VAL A 117 10.24 7.93 3.47
N PRO A 118 9.11 7.47 4.00
CA PRO A 118 7.85 8.23 3.94
C PRO A 118 7.93 9.56 4.70
N ASP A 119 7.18 10.55 4.25
CA ASP A 119 7.09 11.86 4.92
C ASP A 119 6.63 11.71 6.38
N PRO A 120 7.28 12.36 7.36
CA PRO A 120 6.92 12.24 8.78
C PRO A 120 5.45 12.57 9.11
N HIS A 121 4.77 13.37 8.28
CA HIS A 121 3.37 13.73 8.47
C HIS A 121 2.41 12.73 7.81
N SER A 122 2.90 11.82 6.97
CA SER A 122 2.10 10.74 6.37
C SER A 122 1.77 9.65 7.40
N ALA A 123 0.79 8.80 7.10
CA ALA A 123 0.40 7.72 7.99
C ALA A 123 1.55 6.71 8.14
N GLU A 124 2.23 6.39 7.04
CA GLU A 124 3.39 5.52 6.98
C GLU A 124 4.59 6.13 7.72
N GLY A 125 4.82 7.44 7.59
CA GLY A 125 5.89 8.14 8.30
C GLY A 125 5.69 8.16 9.80
N ARG A 126 4.47 8.45 10.27
CA ARG A 126 4.13 8.37 11.71
C ARG A 126 4.22 6.96 12.23
N ARG A 127 3.82 5.96 11.44
CA ARG A 127 3.92 4.54 11.82
C ARG A 127 5.37 4.08 11.89
N ALA A 128 6.23 4.50 10.95
CA ALA A 128 7.66 4.21 10.95
C ALA A 128 8.36 4.91 12.14
N ARG A 129 7.92 6.12 12.50
CA ARG A 129 8.40 6.82 13.71
C ARG A 129 8.00 6.06 14.98
N LEU A 130 6.76 5.58 15.08
CA LEU A 130 6.31 4.75 16.20
C LEU A 130 7.16 3.47 16.35
N GLU A 131 7.52 2.83 15.24
CA GLU A 131 8.39 1.64 15.28
C GLU A 131 9.80 1.96 15.79
N ARG A 132 10.35 3.12 15.41
CA ARG A 132 11.67 3.58 15.84
C ARG A 132 11.71 4.05 17.29
N GLU A 133 10.72 4.84 17.72
CA GLU A 133 10.68 5.43 19.06
C GLU A 133 10.15 4.45 20.11
N HIS A 134 9.21 3.57 19.74
CA HIS A 134 8.58 2.63 20.67
C HIS A 134 8.48 1.22 20.06
N PRO A 135 9.61 0.49 19.94
CA PRO A 135 9.64 -0.82 19.29
C PRO A 135 8.75 -1.86 20.00
N ALA A 136 8.64 -1.82 21.34
CA ALA A 136 7.78 -2.73 22.09
C ALA A 136 6.29 -2.49 21.79
N LEU A 137 5.83 -1.22 21.80
CA LEU A 137 4.46 -0.87 21.44
C LEU A 137 4.15 -1.27 19.98
N SER A 138 5.07 -1.01 19.06
CA SER A 138 4.93 -1.42 17.65
C SER A 138 4.75 -2.95 17.50
N ARG A 139 5.47 -3.75 18.30
CA ARG A 139 5.33 -5.22 18.30
C ARG A 139 3.98 -5.66 18.86
N THR A 140 3.55 -5.11 20.00
CA THR A 140 2.25 -5.47 20.62
C THR A 140 1.07 -5.14 19.71
N ILE A 141 1.04 -3.95 19.11
CA ILE A 141 0.02 -3.57 18.11
C ILE A 141 -0.01 -4.57 16.94
N GLY A 142 1.17 -5.10 16.56
CA GLY A 142 1.29 -6.07 15.48
C GLY A 142 0.74 -7.43 15.81
N LEU A 143 1.03 -7.90 17.02
CA LEU A 143 0.50 -9.16 17.53
C LEU A 143 -1.01 -9.08 17.72
N LEU A 144 -1.53 -7.96 18.23
CA LEU A 144 -2.97 -7.73 18.36
C LEU A 144 -3.66 -7.70 17.00
N SER A 145 -3.13 -6.94 16.03
CA SER A 145 -3.63 -6.92 14.66
C SER A 145 -3.64 -8.31 14.02
N LEU A 146 -2.55 -9.08 14.19
CA LEU A 146 -2.47 -10.46 13.70
C LEU A 146 -3.52 -11.36 14.37
N GLY A 147 -3.69 -11.26 15.69
CA GLY A 147 -4.69 -12.02 16.42
C GLY A 147 -6.11 -11.73 15.94
N VAL A 148 -6.44 -10.46 15.70
CA VAL A 148 -7.72 -10.05 15.13
C VAL A 148 -7.93 -10.65 13.74
N LEU A 149 -6.92 -10.59 12.86
CA LEU A 149 -7.02 -11.17 11.51
C LEU A 149 -7.20 -12.69 11.54
N LEU A 150 -6.50 -13.39 12.43
CA LEU A 150 -6.65 -14.84 12.60
C LEU A 150 -8.03 -15.21 13.16
N ALA A 151 -8.52 -14.45 14.14
CA ALA A 151 -9.86 -14.64 14.69
C ALA A 151 -10.94 -14.37 13.64
N ALA A 152 -10.81 -13.29 12.86
CA ALA A 152 -11.72 -12.98 11.76
C ALA A 152 -11.72 -14.09 10.71
N LEU A 153 -10.55 -14.60 10.34
CA LEU A 153 -10.44 -15.71 9.40
C LEU A 153 -11.07 -17.00 9.96
N ALA A 154 -10.82 -17.32 11.23
CA ALA A 154 -11.39 -18.50 11.89
C ALA A 154 -12.93 -18.43 12.00
N LEU A 155 -13.51 -17.23 12.09
CA LEU A 155 -14.96 -17.02 12.06
C LEU A 155 -15.51 -17.01 10.63
N LEU A 156 -14.76 -16.48 9.67
CA LEU A 156 -15.21 -16.37 8.28
C LEU A 156 -15.27 -17.74 7.58
N ILE A 157 -14.32 -18.65 7.87
CA ILE A 157 -14.28 -20.00 7.29
C ILE A 157 -15.57 -20.79 7.55
N PRO A 158 -16.06 -20.97 8.79
CA PRO A 158 -17.30 -21.70 9.05
C PRO A 158 -18.53 -20.98 8.47
N GLN A 159 -18.55 -19.65 8.46
CA GLN A 159 -19.65 -18.88 7.83
C GLN A 159 -19.72 -19.11 6.31
N ILE A 160 -18.58 -19.19 5.62
CA ILE A 160 -18.52 -19.50 4.18
C ILE A 160 -18.90 -20.97 3.95
N ALA A 161 -18.40 -21.89 4.79
CA ALA A 161 -18.72 -23.31 4.69
C ALA A 161 -20.22 -23.59 4.86
N GLU A 162 -20.88 -22.90 5.79
CA GLU A 162 -22.33 -22.94 5.97
C GLU A 162 -23.08 -22.41 4.74
N GLN A 163 -22.66 -21.29 4.16
CA GLN A 163 -23.29 -20.75 2.94
C GLN A 163 -23.14 -21.70 1.74
N LEU A 164 -21.97 -22.32 1.59
CA LEU A 164 -21.72 -23.28 0.51
C LEU A 164 -22.50 -24.59 0.69
N THR A 165 -22.64 -25.07 1.92
CA THR A 165 -23.40 -26.31 2.21
C THR A 165 -24.90 -26.11 2.17
N LYS A 166 -25.41 -24.89 2.42
CA LYS A 166 -26.82 -24.52 2.22
C LYS A 166 -27.18 -24.26 0.76
N ALA A 167 -26.21 -24.02 -0.12
CA ALA A 167 -26.46 -23.91 -1.55
C ALA A 167 -27.00 -25.25 -2.09
N GLU A 168 -28.17 -25.21 -2.74
CA GLU A 168 -29.01 -26.38 -3.06
C GLU A 168 -28.30 -27.52 -3.80
N GLY A 169 -27.17 -27.26 -4.47
CA GLY A 169 -26.38 -28.27 -5.20
C GLY A 169 -25.46 -29.17 -4.34
N ILE A 170 -25.09 -28.77 -3.13
CA ILE A 170 -24.11 -29.49 -2.27
C ILE A 170 -24.78 -30.11 -1.03
N ALA A 171 -25.91 -29.55 -0.60
CA ALA A 171 -26.72 -30.04 0.52
C ALA A 171 -27.12 -31.52 0.38
N HIS A 172 -27.32 -31.98 -0.86
CA HIS A 172 -27.74 -33.35 -1.16
C HIS A 172 -26.67 -34.42 -0.85
N TYR A 173 -25.39 -34.03 -0.78
CA TYR A 173 -24.27 -34.97 -0.56
C TYR A 173 -23.63 -34.88 0.84
N THR A 174 -23.78 -33.76 1.54
CA THR A 174 -23.00 -33.48 2.77
C THR A 174 -23.83 -33.16 4.03
N GLY A 175 -25.14 -32.89 3.89
CA GLY A 175 -25.97 -32.38 4.99
C GLY A 175 -25.71 -30.88 5.26
N THR A 176 -26.57 -30.24 6.07
CA THR A 176 -26.45 -28.81 6.38
C THR A 176 -25.50 -28.59 7.56
N PHE A 177 -24.32 -28.03 7.31
CA PHE A 177 -23.43 -27.56 8.36
C PHE A 177 -23.99 -26.25 8.94
N THR A 178 -24.21 -26.21 10.26
CA THR A 178 -24.64 -25.00 10.96
C THR A 178 -23.43 -24.47 11.71
N SER A 179 -23.05 -23.21 11.48
CA SER A 179 -21.95 -22.60 12.23
C SER A 179 -22.26 -22.66 13.73
N PRO A 180 -21.34 -23.15 14.57
CA PRO A 180 -21.55 -23.19 16.03
C PRO A 180 -21.57 -21.80 16.68
N ILE A 181 -21.25 -20.74 15.92
CA ILE A 181 -21.17 -19.36 16.41
C ILE A 181 -22.06 -18.48 15.55
N ASP A 182 -23.25 -18.17 16.07
CA ASP A 182 -24.16 -17.16 15.52
C ASP A 182 -23.76 -15.79 16.07
N LEU A 183 -22.97 -15.03 15.30
CA LEU A 183 -22.72 -13.64 15.65
C LEU A 183 -23.95 -12.79 15.30
N PRO A 184 -24.47 -11.98 16.25
CA PRO A 184 -25.48 -10.98 15.93
C PRO A 184 -24.92 -9.99 14.89
N TRP A 185 -25.81 -9.29 14.18
CA TRP A 185 -25.43 -8.32 13.14
C TRP A 185 -24.42 -7.27 13.65
N SER A 186 -24.53 -6.87 14.93
CA SER A 186 -23.59 -5.96 15.59
C SER A 186 -22.20 -6.58 15.77
N GLY A 187 -22.13 -7.87 16.07
CA GLY A 187 -20.89 -8.64 16.17
C GLY A 187 -20.16 -8.75 14.83
N ASN A 188 -20.89 -9.04 13.75
CA ASN A 188 -20.33 -9.04 12.40
C ASN A 188 -19.84 -7.64 11.98
N THR A 189 -20.56 -6.58 12.36
CA THR A 189 -20.15 -5.19 12.09
C THR A 189 -18.87 -4.84 12.84
N ALA A 190 -18.78 -5.19 14.13
CA ALA A 190 -17.59 -4.98 14.94
C ALA A 190 -16.39 -5.78 14.41
N LEU A 191 -16.60 -7.02 13.98
CA LEU A 191 -15.58 -7.85 13.36
C LEU A 191 -15.06 -7.24 12.05
N GLY A 192 -15.97 -6.74 11.21
CA GLY A 192 -15.61 -6.03 9.97
C GLY A 192 -14.74 -4.80 10.24
N LEU A 193 -15.14 -3.96 11.19
CA LEU A 193 -14.37 -2.77 11.61
C LEU A 193 -12.99 -3.15 12.19
N ALA A 194 -12.93 -4.18 13.04
CA ALA A 194 -11.69 -4.67 13.61
C ALA A 194 -10.75 -5.22 12.54
N THR A 195 -11.28 -6.00 11.58
CA THR A 195 -10.54 -6.56 10.45
C THR A 195 -10.01 -5.46 9.53
N ALA A 196 -10.83 -4.44 9.23
CA ALA A 196 -10.42 -3.29 8.43
C ALA A 196 -9.30 -2.49 9.10
N THR A 197 -9.42 -2.26 10.40
CA THR A 197 -8.39 -1.56 11.21
C THR A 197 -7.09 -2.37 11.26
N ALA A 198 -7.18 -3.68 11.52
CA ALA A 198 -6.03 -4.56 11.57
C ALA A 198 -5.31 -4.66 10.21
N SER A 199 -6.08 -4.70 9.11
CA SER A 199 -5.55 -4.69 7.74
C SER A 199 -4.84 -3.38 7.42
N THR A 200 -5.40 -2.25 7.86
CA THR A 200 -4.80 -0.92 7.68
C THR A 200 -3.48 -0.81 8.45
N GLU A 201 -3.42 -1.27 9.70
CA GLU A 201 -2.18 -1.32 10.48
C GLU A 201 -1.09 -2.16 9.78
N ARG A 202 -1.47 -3.28 9.15
CA ARG A 202 -0.54 -4.08 8.35
C ARG A 202 -0.01 -3.31 7.15
N ALA A 203 -0.89 -2.66 6.39
CA ALA A 203 -0.52 -1.88 5.21
C ALA A 203 0.46 -0.74 5.54
N LEU A 204 0.24 -0.04 6.65
CA LEU A 204 1.07 1.08 7.08
C LEU A 204 2.49 0.68 7.50
N ARG A 205 2.75 -0.59 7.80
CA ARG A 205 4.09 -1.05 8.20
C ARG A 205 5.10 -1.01 7.06
N LEU A 206 4.67 -0.92 5.78
CA LEU A 206 5.57 -1.01 4.61
C LEU A 206 6.52 -2.24 4.63
N ARG A 207 6.26 -3.23 5.49
CA ARG A 207 7.04 -4.46 5.64
C ARG A 207 6.44 -5.51 4.72
N TYR A 208 7.02 -5.61 3.54
CA TYR A 208 6.61 -6.57 2.52
C TYR A 208 6.76 -8.02 3.02
N SER A 209 5.67 -8.79 3.01
CA SER A 209 5.70 -10.25 3.17
C SER A 209 5.29 -10.91 1.86
N TRP A 210 6.22 -11.63 1.22
CA TRP A 210 5.98 -12.31 -0.05
C TRP A 210 4.78 -13.26 -0.02
N LEU A 211 4.48 -13.87 1.13
CA LEU A 211 3.45 -14.88 1.30
C LEU A 211 2.01 -14.38 1.14
N LEU A 212 1.74 -13.09 1.38
CA LEU A 212 0.39 -12.52 1.40
C LEU A 212 0.14 -11.50 0.27
N ASP A 213 1.20 -10.88 -0.26
CA ASP A 213 1.11 -9.79 -1.25
C ASP A 213 1.63 -10.21 -2.65
N GLY A 214 1.80 -11.51 -2.88
CA GLY A 214 2.23 -12.09 -4.16
C GLY A 214 1.16 -12.10 -5.25
N GLY A 215 -0.12 -11.88 -4.88
CA GLY A 215 -1.28 -12.11 -5.75
C GLY A 215 -1.61 -11.05 -6.81
N ALA A 216 -0.87 -9.93 -6.91
CA ALA A 216 -1.11 -8.92 -7.94
C ALA A 216 0.18 -8.67 -8.74
N GLY A 217 0.25 -9.34 -9.89
CA GLY A 217 1.28 -9.19 -10.92
C GLY A 217 0.91 -8.15 -11.96
#